data_AF-A0A534LZG1-F1
#
_entry.id   AF-A0A534LZG1-F1
#
_cell.length_a   1.000
_cell.length_b   1.000
_cell.length_c   1.000
_cell.angle_alpha   90.00
_cell.angle_beta   90.00
_cell.angle_gamma   90.00
#
_symmetry.space_group_name_H-M   'P 1'
#
loop_
_entity.id
_entity.type
_entity.pdbx_description
1 polymer ?
#
loop_
_entity_poly.entity_id
_entity_poly.type
_entity_poly.pdbx_seq_one_letter_code
_entity_poly.pdbx_strand_id
1 'polypeptide(L)' 'YTIRIGRRVGLFDSGDYDDVQRHFEARLPRDLGMFQEYHALLVAHAKALCRPAPRCEACPLQDLCDFGTARVHG' A
#
# COMPACT_ATOMS: atom_id res chain seq x y z
N TYR A 1 -0.99 7.42 -4.52
CA TYR A 1 -0.17 6.71 -3.53
C TYR A 1 -0.69 5.30 -3.30
N THR A 2 -1.99 5.16 -2.97
CA THR A 2 -2.71 3.90 -2.75
C THR A 2 -2.44 2.83 -3.81
N ILE A 3 -2.73 3.10 -5.09
CA ILE A 3 -2.52 2.13 -6.18
C ILE A 3 -1.08 1.60 -6.19
N ARG A 4 -0.09 2.51 -6.16
CA ARG A 4 1.34 2.13 -6.19
C ARG A 4 1.72 1.27 -4.99
N ILE A 5 1.30 1.63 -3.78
CA ILE A 5 1.62 0.86 -2.58
C ILE A 5 0.91 -0.49 -2.61
N GLY A 6 -0.40 -0.51 -2.90
CA GLY A 6 -1.17 -1.74 -2.92
C GLY A 6 -0.61 -2.76 -3.90
N ARG A 7 -0.24 -2.32 -5.11
CA ARG A 7 0.42 -3.19 -6.10
C ARG A 7 1.82 -3.66 -5.69
N ARG A 8 2.59 -2.82 -4.99
CA ARG A 8 3.93 -3.20 -4.49
C ARG A 8 3.86 -4.20 -3.34
N VAL A 9 2.89 -4.02 -2.44
CA VAL A 9 2.69 -4.88 -1.27
C VAL A 9 2.03 -6.21 -1.67
N GLY A 10 1.27 -6.23 -2.77
CA GLY A 10 0.50 -7.41 -3.19
C GLY A 10 -0.95 -7.40 -2.69
N LEU A 11 -1.49 -6.25 -2.29
CA LEU A 11 -2.88 -6.12 -1.85
C LEU A 11 -3.87 -6.37 -2.99
N PHE A 12 -3.54 -5.87 -4.18
CA PHE A 12 -4.33 -6.00 -5.40
C PHE A 12 -3.44 -5.77 -6.62
N ASP A 13 -3.82 -6.29 -7.78
CA ASP A 13 -3.09 -6.08 -9.04
C ASP A 13 -3.76 -5.05 -9.98
N SER A 14 -4.91 -4.50 -9.58
CA SER A 14 -5.60 -3.49 -10.40
C SER A 14 -5.04 -2.08 -10.21
N GLY A 15 -5.02 -1.32 -11.31
CA GLY A 15 -4.85 0.13 -11.30
C GLY A 15 -6.15 0.90 -11.42
N ASP A 16 -7.27 0.19 -11.60
CA ASP A 16 -8.60 0.77 -11.73
C ASP A 16 -9.11 1.25 -10.37
N TYR A 17 -9.73 2.43 -10.36
CA TYR A 17 -10.18 3.06 -9.11
C TYR A 17 -11.31 2.25 -8.45
N ASP A 18 -12.25 1.74 -9.23
CA ASP A 18 -13.42 1.05 -8.70
C ASP A 18 -13.03 -0.31 -8.11
N ASP A 19 -12.10 -1.02 -8.74
CA ASP A 19 -11.52 -2.25 -8.18
C ASP A 19 -10.83 -1.99 -6.84
N VAL A 20 -10.03 -0.93 -6.77
CA VAL A 20 -9.31 -0.55 -5.56
C VAL A 20 -10.29 -0.15 -4.46
N GLN A 21 -11.32 0.63 -4.79
CA GLN A 21 -12.37 1.01 -3.83
C GLN A 21 -13.08 -0.23 -3.28
N ARG A 22 -13.53 -1.15 -4.16
CA ARG A 22 -14.16 -2.42 -3.74
C ARG A 22 -13.24 -3.26 -2.85
N HIS A 23 -11.93 -3.27 -3.12
CA HIS A 23 -10.98 -4.02 -2.29
C HIS A 23 -11.00 -3.55 -0.82
N PHE A 24 -11.02 -2.23 -0.60
CA PHE A 24 -11.07 -1.65 0.74
C PHE A 24 -12.46 -1.78 1.37
N GLU A 25 -13.53 -1.50 0.64
CA GLU A 25 -14.91 -1.62 1.15
C GLU A 25 -15.28 -3.05 1.58
N ALA A 26 -14.68 -4.07 0.94
CA ALA A 26 -14.89 -5.47 1.30
C ALA A 26 -14.11 -5.92 2.55
N ARG A 27 -13.13 -5.14 3.02
CA ARG A 27 -12.19 -5.56 4.09
C ARG A 27 -12.17 -4.61 5.30
N LEU A 28 -12.64 -3.39 5.13
CA LEU A 28 -12.74 -2.41 6.20
C LEU A 28 -14.19 -2.24 6.63
N PRO A 29 -14.45 -1.89 7.90
CA PRO A 29 -15.74 -1.39 8.31
C PRO A 29 -16.17 -0.23 7.39
N ARG A 30 -17.47 -0.19 7.04
CA ARG A 30 -18.05 0.88 6.23
C ARG A 30 -18.21 2.16 7.05
N ASP A 31 -17.07 2.72 7.46
CA ASP A 31 -16.93 3.89 8.29
C ASP A 31 -15.99 4.89 7.58
N LEU A 32 -16.42 6.15 7.49
CA LEU A 32 -15.65 7.18 6.81
C LEU A 32 -14.31 7.45 7.49
N GLY A 33 -14.27 7.40 8.82
CA GLY A 33 -13.05 7.58 9.61
C GLY A 33 -12.02 6.50 9.29
N MET A 34 -12.45 5.23 9.23
CA MET A 34 -11.58 4.11 8.86
C MET A 34 -10.94 4.29 7.47
N PHE A 35 -11.72 4.72 6.47
CA PHE A 35 -11.19 4.96 5.12
C PHE A 35 -10.20 6.14 5.10
N GLN A 36 -10.51 7.23 5.81
CA GLN A 36 -9.64 8.40 5.91
C GLN A 36 -8.31 8.07 6.60
N GLU A 37 -8.35 7.32 7.69
CA GLU A 37 -7.17 6.88 8.43
C GLU A 37 -6.28 5.98 7.57
N TYR A 38 -6.86 4.95 6.93
CA TYR A 38 -6.11 4.09 6.00
C TYR A 38 -5.45 4.88 4.88
N HIS A 39 -6.18 5.83 4.28
CA HIS A 39 -5.62 6.70 3.25
C HIS A 39 -4.46 7.55 3.80
N ALA A 40 -4.61 8.15 4.98
CA ALA A 40 -3.58 8.95 5.62
C ALA A 40 -2.31 8.14 5.90
N LEU A 41 -2.46 6.92 6.43
CA LEU A 41 -1.34 5.99 6.68
C LEU A 41 -0.60 5.62 5.38
N LEU A 42 -1.34 5.29 4.32
CA LEU A 42 -0.73 5.01 3.01
C LEU A 42 0.02 6.21 2.45
N VAL A 43 -0.53 7.42 2.57
CA VAL A 43 0.12 8.66 2.13
C VAL A 43 1.38 8.93 2.94
N ALA A 44 1.33 8.81 4.27
CA ALA A 44 2.49 9.00 5.14
C ALA A 44 3.60 8.00 4.80
N HIS A 45 3.25 6.72 4.67
CA HIS A 45 4.19 5.66 4.28
C HIS A 45 4.81 5.91 2.90
N ALA A 46 4.00 6.36 1.92
CA ALA A 46 4.48 6.66 0.58
C ALA A 46 5.48 7.81 0.53
N LYS A 47 5.30 8.82 1.40
CA LYS A 47 6.17 9.99 1.48
C LYS A 47 7.47 9.66 2.21
N ALA A 48 7.38 8.93 3.33
CA ALA A 48 8.54 8.61 4.16
C ALA A 48 9.44 7.52 3.55
N LEU A 49 8.83 6.44 3.03
CA LEU A 49 9.56 5.21 2.69
C LEU A 49 9.23 4.72 1.27
N CYS A 50 7.95 4.51 0.93
CA CYS A 50 7.52 3.90 -0.34
C CYS A 50 7.29 4.94 -1.46
N ARG A 51 8.26 5.83 -1.62
CA ARG A 51 8.32 6.85 -2.70
C ARG A 51 8.67 6.18 -4.05
N PRO A 52 8.66 6.89 -5.20
CA PRO A 52 8.99 6.29 -6.50
C PRO A 52 10.30 5.50 -6.50
N ALA A 53 11.34 6.04 -5.85
CA ALA A 53 12.57 5.34 -5.46
C ALA A 53 12.53 4.97 -3.95
N PRO A 54 11.96 3.81 -3.58
CA PRO A 54 11.65 3.49 -2.19
C PRO A 54 12.90 3.14 -1.37
N ARG A 55 12.80 3.29 -0.05
CA ARG A 55 13.81 2.85 0.92
C ARG A 55 13.38 1.51 1.52
N CYS A 56 13.46 0.43 0.72
CA CYS A 56 12.92 -0.88 1.09
C CYS A 56 13.60 -1.50 2.31
N GLU A 57 14.92 -1.36 2.45
CA GLU A 57 15.70 -1.86 3.60
C GLU A 57 15.25 -1.28 4.96
N ALA A 58 14.70 -0.07 4.95
CA ALA A 58 14.18 0.61 6.14
C ALA A 58 12.65 0.50 6.26
N CYS A 59 11.99 -0.27 5.38
CA CYS A 59 10.54 -0.38 5.34
C CYS A 59 10.07 -1.46 6.33
N PRO A 60 9.18 -1.14 7.28
CA PRO A 60 8.68 -2.14 8.24
C PRO A 60 7.82 -3.22 7.58
N LEU A 61 7.35 -2.97 6.35
CA LEU A 61 6.58 -3.94 5.57
C LEU A 61 7.46 -4.79 4.65
N GLN A 62 8.80 -4.64 4.69
CA GLN A 62 9.67 -5.23 3.67
C GLN A 62 9.45 -6.73 3.50
N ASP A 63 9.39 -7.49 4.60
CA ASP A 63 9.23 -8.96 4.55
C ASP A 63 7.81 -9.42 4.19
N LEU A 64 6.83 -8.50 4.23
CA LEU A 64 5.44 -8.75 3.86
C LEU A 64 5.07 -8.14 2.51
N CYS A 65 6.03 -7.49 1.84
CA CYS A 65 5.80 -6.73 0.63
C CYS A 65 6.50 -7.45 -0.52
N ASP A 66 5.73 -7.89 -1.52
CA ASP A 66 6.26 -8.62 -2.68
C ASP A 66 7.41 -7.84 -3.36
N PHE A 67 7.22 -6.54 -3.56
CA PHE A 67 8.23 -5.66 -4.14
C PHE A 67 9.43 -5.42 -3.21
N GLY A 68 9.19 -5.35 -1.90
CA GLY A 68 10.24 -5.11 -0.90
C GLY A 68 11.18 -6.30 -0.77
N THR A 69 10.59 -7.48 -0.60
CA THR A 69 11.27 -8.77 -0.53
C THR A 69 12.13 -9.01 -1.77
N ALA A 70 11.55 -8.84 -2.96
CA ALA A 70 12.28 -9.02 -4.22
C ALA A 70 13.44 -8.02 -4.43
N ARG A 71 13.47 -6.90 -3.69
CA ARG A 71 14.53 -5.89 -3.81
C ARG A 71 15.65 -6.01 -2.78
N VAL A 72 15.35 -6.55 -1.61
CA VAL A 72 16.32 -6.66 -0.52
C VAL A 72 16.95 -8.06 -0.51
N HIS A 73 16.16 -9.09 -0.83
CA HIS A 73 16.58 -10.49 -0.75
C HIS A 73 16.82 -11.14 -2.12
N GLY A 74 16.47 -10.48 -3.23
CA GLY A 74 16.67 -10.96 -4.61
C GLY A 74 17.81 -10.26 -5.31
#